data_AF-A0A8J8C687-F1
#
_entry.id   AF-A0A8J8C687-F1
#
_cell.length_a   1.000
_cell.length_b   1.000
_cell.length_c   1.000
_cell.angle_alpha   90.00
_cell.angle_beta   90.00
_cell.angle_gamma   90.00
#
_symmetry.space_group_name_H-M   'P 1'
#
loop_
_entity.id
_entity.type
_entity.pdbx_description
1 polymer ?
#
loop_
_entity_poly.entity_id
_entity_poly.type
_entity_poly.pdbx_seq_one_letter_code
_entity_poly.pdbx_strand_id
1 'polypeptide(L)'
;MTAADRIDAYLDTLEEWLHGLYHGMIEHPSFEKIEKEAEDTADVFMFACFADAFGIPSPISYYTAELLPYLSEEFVQWERRMWDRESLIERKGQQYHF
;
A
#
# COMPACT_ATOMS: atom_id res chain seq x y z
N MET A 1 -26.64 42.84 -7.73
CA MET A 1 -25.52 41.94 -8.06
C MET A 1 -24.76 42.53 -9.22
N THR A 2 -23.73 43.30 -8.88
CA THR A 2 -22.79 43.87 -9.82
C THR A 2 -21.91 42.77 -10.41
N ALA A 3 -21.29 43.03 -11.57
CA ALA A 3 -20.40 42.05 -12.22
C ALA A 3 -19.21 41.66 -11.33
N ALA A 4 -18.76 42.58 -10.46
CA ALA A 4 -17.72 42.33 -9.45
C ALA A 4 -18.14 41.25 -8.44
N ASP A 5 -19.34 41.36 -7.85
CA ASP A 5 -19.84 40.39 -6.86
C ASP A 5 -19.94 38.96 -7.43
N ARG A 6 -20.18 38.84 -8.74
CA ARG A 6 -20.23 37.54 -9.42
C ARG A 6 -18.84 36.95 -9.68
N ILE A 7 -17.82 37.79 -9.86
CA ILE A 7 -16.44 37.35 -10.05
C ILE A 7 -15.88 36.87 -8.72
N ASP A 8 -16.12 37.62 -7.64
CA ASP A 8 -15.64 37.26 -6.30
C ASP A 8 -16.24 35.93 -5.83
N ALA A 9 -17.56 35.74 -6.00
CA ALA A 9 -18.20 34.46 -5.66
C ALA A 9 -17.67 33.27 -6.49
N TYR A 10 -17.23 33.51 -7.72
CA TYR A 10 -16.64 32.47 -8.57
C TYR A 10 -15.23 32.12 -8.12
N LEU A 11 -14.44 33.11 -7.71
CA LEU A 11 -13.08 32.91 -7.21
C LEU A 11 -13.07 32.15 -5.89
N ASP A 12 -13.96 32.49 -4.95
CA ASP A 12 -14.10 31.76 -3.67
C ASP A 12 -14.44 30.28 -3.90
N THR A 13 -15.37 30.02 -4.82
CA THR A 13 -15.72 28.63 -5.18
C THR A 13 -14.51 27.92 -5.80
N LEU A 14 -13.74 28.59 -6.66
CA LEU A 14 -12.58 28.01 -7.33
C LEU A 14 -11.44 27.70 -6.33
N GLU A 15 -11.23 28.57 -5.34
CA GLU A 15 -10.26 28.38 -4.27
C GLU A 15 -10.61 27.17 -3.40
N GLU A 16 -11.88 27.05 -2.99
CA GLU A 16 -12.36 25.92 -2.19
C GLU A 16 -12.20 24.58 -2.94
N TRP A 17 -12.52 24.57 -4.23
CA TRP A 17 -12.30 23.41 -5.11
C TRP A 17 -10.82 23.09 -5.31
N LEU A 18 -9.96 24.08 -5.51
CA LEU A 18 -8.52 23.89 -5.66
C LEU A 18 -7.90 23.34 -4.37
N HIS A 19 -8.32 23.84 -3.21
CA HIS A 19 -7.84 23.35 -1.91
C HIS A 19 -8.26 21.89 -1.67
N GLY A 20 -9.53 21.54 -1.95
CA GLY A 20 -10.00 20.16 -1.87
C GLY A 20 -9.29 19.21 -2.85
N LEU A 21 -9.06 19.67 -4.08
CA LEU A 21 -8.34 18.91 -5.09
C LEU A 21 -6.86 18.70 -4.73
N TYR A 22 -6.19 19.75 -4.21
CA TYR A 22 -4.79 19.69 -3.78
C TYR A 22 -4.60 18.72 -2.61
N HIS A 23 -5.47 18.81 -1.60
CA HIS A 23 -5.45 17.90 -0.44
C HIS A 23 -5.70 16.45 -0.87
N GLY A 24 -6.70 16.21 -1.74
CA GLY A 24 -7.00 14.88 -2.26
C GLY A 24 -5.90 14.28 -3.16
N MET A 25 -5.26 15.09 -4.00
CA MET A 25 -4.22 14.60 -4.93
C MET A 25 -2.85 14.38 -4.30
N ILE A 26 -2.49 15.10 -3.25
CA ILE A 26 -1.08 15.12 -2.80
C ILE A 26 -0.89 14.31 -1.53
N GLU A 27 -1.86 14.36 -0.62
CA GLU A 27 -1.72 13.73 0.68
C GLU A 27 -1.94 12.22 0.57
N HIS A 28 -3.03 11.79 -0.07
CA HIS A 28 -3.38 10.38 -0.21
C HIS A 28 -2.35 9.47 -0.92
N PRO A 29 -1.81 9.81 -2.11
CA PRO A 29 -0.92 8.90 -2.82
C PRO A 29 0.46 8.76 -2.19
N SER A 30 0.86 9.71 -1.33
CA SER A 30 2.13 9.62 -0.60
C SER A 30 2.06 8.53 0.47
N PHE A 31 0.95 8.49 1.23
CA PHE A 31 0.74 7.49 2.27
C PHE A 31 0.59 6.08 1.70
N GLU A 32 -0.18 5.92 0.62
CA GLU A 32 -0.40 4.62 -0.01
C GLU A 32 0.91 3.97 -0.48
N LYS A 33 1.84 4.77 -1.02
CA LYS A 33 3.16 4.27 -1.45
C LYS A 33 4.01 3.79 -0.29
N ILE A 34 4.00 4.52 0.83
CA ILE A 34 4.74 4.17 2.03
C ILE A 34 4.17 2.88 2.65
N GLU A 35 2.84 2.78 2.73
CA GLU A 35 2.16 1.57 3.20
C GLU A 35 2.49 0.36 2.33
N LYS A 36 2.45 0.51 1.01
CA LYS A 36 2.83 -0.56 0.07
C LYS A 36 4.30 -1.00 0.20
N GLU A 37 5.25 -0.07 0.39
CA GLU A 37 6.66 -0.44 0.65
C GLU A 37 6.82 -1.15 2.01
N ALA A 38 6.09 -0.72 3.03
CA ALA A 38 6.11 -1.36 4.34
C ALA A 38 5.56 -2.80 4.25
N GLU A 39 4.45 -2.99 3.53
CA GLU A 39 3.91 -4.32 3.23
C GLU A 39 4.91 -5.18 2.46
N ASP A 40 5.53 -4.65 1.40
CA ASP A 40 6.53 -5.39 0.61
C ASP A 40 7.72 -5.83 1.47
N THR A 41 8.16 -4.99 2.41
CA THR A 41 9.23 -5.34 3.35
C THR A 41 8.82 -6.45 4.31
N ALA A 42 7.60 -6.37 4.86
CA ALA A 42 7.05 -7.41 5.71
C ALA A 42 6.87 -8.74 4.96
N ASP A 43 6.37 -8.67 3.73
CA ASP A 43 6.19 -9.80 2.82
C ASP A 43 7.51 -10.55 2.54
N VAL A 44 8.61 -9.81 2.37
CA VAL A 44 9.97 -10.37 2.20
C VAL A 44 10.47 -11.05 3.47
N PHE A 45 10.24 -10.43 4.63
CA PHE A 45 10.58 -11.03 5.92
C PHE A 45 9.82 -12.35 6.14
N MET A 46 8.50 -12.35 5.92
CA MET A 46 7.66 -13.53 6.04
C MET A 46 8.10 -14.64 5.09
N PHE A 47 8.47 -14.29 3.86
CA PHE A 47 9.01 -15.25 2.89
C PHE A 47 10.35 -15.86 3.35
N ALA A 48 11.26 -15.04 3.89
CA ALA A 48 12.54 -15.55 4.40
C ALA A 48 12.35 -16.51 5.59
N CYS A 49 11.36 -16.23 6.44
CA CYS A 49 11.04 -17.04 7.61
C CYS A 49 10.22 -18.29 7.28
N PHE A 50 9.37 -18.27 6.24
CA PHE A 50 8.37 -19.32 5.99
C PHE A 50 8.28 -19.73 4.52
N ALA A 51 9.40 -19.77 3.82
CA ALA A 51 9.47 -20.24 2.42
C ALA A 51 8.91 -21.67 2.23
N ASP A 52 8.94 -22.48 3.30
CA ASP A 52 8.38 -23.84 3.33
C ASP A 52 6.89 -23.87 3.00
N ALA A 53 6.14 -22.80 3.29
CA ALA A 53 4.73 -22.67 2.96
C ALA A 53 4.48 -22.77 1.43
N PHE A 54 5.47 -22.37 0.62
CA PHE A 54 5.44 -22.47 -0.84
C PHE A 54 6.18 -23.71 -1.38
N GLY A 55 6.57 -24.65 -0.51
CA GLY A 55 7.28 -25.86 -0.88
C GLY A 55 8.78 -25.65 -1.15
N ILE A 56 9.33 -24.48 -0.82
CA ILE A 56 10.76 -24.21 -0.91
C ILE A 56 11.39 -24.55 0.44
N PRO A 57 12.17 -25.64 0.56
CA PRO A 57 12.74 -26.03 1.84
C PRO A 57 13.77 -24.99 2.31
N SER A 58 13.52 -24.36 3.45
CA SER A 58 14.40 -23.40 4.10
C SER A 58 14.77 -23.89 5.51
N PRO A 59 16.08 -23.92 5.85
CA PRO A 59 16.51 -24.27 7.20
C PRO A 59 16.08 -23.23 8.24
N ILE A 60 15.74 -22.01 7.79
CA ILE A 60 15.29 -20.92 8.68
C ILE A 60 13.90 -21.21 9.23
N SER A 61 13.01 -21.81 8.42
CA SER A 61 11.63 -22.14 8.80
C SER A 61 11.53 -22.96 10.09
N TYR A 62 12.50 -23.84 10.32
CA TYR A 62 12.58 -24.62 11.55
C TYR A 62 12.83 -23.74 12.78
N TYR A 63 13.74 -22.76 12.69
CA TYR A 63 14.10 -21.89 13.80
C TYR A 63 13.07 -20.79 14.05
N THR A 64 12.37 -20.35 13.00
CA THR A 64 11.36 -19.29 13.07
C THR A 64 9.96 -19.81 13.39
N ALA A 65 9.77 -21.14 13.50
CA ALA A 65 8.50 -21.75 13.88
C ALA A 65 7.94 -21.22 15.22
N GLU A 66 8.82 -20.81 16.14
CA GLU A 66 8.43 -20.20 17.42
C GLU A 66 7.74 -18.84 17.26
N LEU A 67 7.96 -18.15 16.13
CA LEU A 67 7.32 -16.86 15.83
C LEU A 67 5.91 -17.02 15.28
N LEU A 68 5.57 -18.21 14.76
CA LEU A 68 4.30 -18.46 14.08
C LEU A 68 3.04 -18.11 14.91
N PRO A 69 2.98 -18.38 16.24
CA PRO A 69 1.83 -18.00 17.06
C PRO A 69 1.64 -16.48 17.19
N TYR A 70 2.72 -15.70 17.05
CA TYR A 70 2.68 -14.24 17.15
C TYR A 70 2.37 -13.58 15.80
N LEU A 71 2.61 -14.29 14.71
CA LEU A 71 2.42 -13.81 13.33
C LEU A 71 1.28 -14.54 12.63
N SER A 72 0.43 -15.27 13.36
CA SER A 72 -0.53 -16.19 12.75
C SER A 72 -1.60 -15.47 11.93
N GLU A 73 -1.99 -14.27 12.34
CA GLU A 73 -2.98 -13.47 11.63
C GLU A 73 -2.37 -12.87 10.36
N GLU A 74 -1.18 -12.28 10.47
CA GLU A 74 -0.44 -11.72 9.35
C GLU A 74 -0.03 -12.79 8.34
N PHE A 75 0.26 -14.01 8.81
CA PHE A 75 0.64 -15.15 7.98
C PHE A 75 -0.46 -15.52 6.98
N VAL A 76 -1.72 -15.64 7.43
CA VAL A 76 -2.85 -15.97 6.54
C VAL A 76 -3.08 -14.86 5.51
N GLN A 77 -2.97 -13.61 5.94
CA GLN A 77 -3.12 -12.47 5.04
C GLN A 77 -1.99 -12.42 4.00
N TRP A 78 -0.75 -12.64 4.44
CA TRP A 78 0.43 -12.71 3.59
C TRP A 78 0.34 -13.87 2.58
N GLU A 79 -0.05 -15.06 3.02
CA GLU A 79 -0.21 -16.23 2.15
C GLU A 79 -1.20 -15.93 1.02
N ARG A 80 -2.34 -15.31 1.36
CA ARG A 80 -3.32 -14.87 0.38
C ARG A 80 -2.77 -13.81 -0.58
N ARG A 81 -2.08 -12.77 -0.05
CA ARG A 81 -1.46 -11.73 -0.89
C ARG A 81 -0.42 -12.29 -1.85
N MET A 82 0.36 -13.27 -1.41
CA MET A 82 1.38 -13.93 -2.23
C MET A 82 0.76 -14.82 -3.30
N TRP A 83 -0.34 -15.51 -2.99
CA TRP A 83 -1.06 -16.33 -3.97
C TRP A 83 -1.77 -15.48 -5.03
N ASP A 84 -2.35 -14.34 -4.63
CA ASP A 84 -3.01 -13.40 -5.54
C ASP A 84 -2.00 -12.59 -6.38
N ARG A 85 -0.69 -12.65 -6.06
CA ARG A 85 0.37 -11.91 -6.76
C ARG A 85 0.85 -12.71 -7.98
N GLU A 86 0.51 -12.26 -9.19
CA GLU A 86 0.94 -12.93 -10.43
C GLU A 86 2.43 -12.66 -10.74
N SER A 87 2.91 -11.44 -10.47
CA SER A 87 4.33 -11.10 -10.62
C SER A 87 4.81 -9.94 -9.73
N LEU A 88 6.13 -9.88 -9.50
CA LEU A 88 6.76 -8.73 -8.82
C LEU A 88 6.66 -7.44 -9.65
N ILE A 89 6.60 -7.56 -10.98
CA ILE A 89 6.51 -6.41 -11.88
C ILE A 89 5.13 -5.77 -11.77
N GLU A 90 4.07 -6.58 -11.74
CA GLU A 90 2.69 -6.09 -11.55
C GLU A 90 2.53 -5.33 -10.22
N ARG A 91 3.06 -5.90 -9.13
CA ARG A 91 3.04 -5.26 -7.79
C ARG A 91 3.73 -3.89 -7.83
N LYS A 92 4.91 -3.79 -8.44
CA LYS A 92 5.61 -2.51 -8.59
C LYS A 92 4.87 -1.57 -9.57
N GLY A 93 4.24 -2.10 -10.62
CA GLY A 93 3.38 -1.32 -11.53
C GLY A 93 2.21 -0.64 -10.79
N GLN A 94 1.50 -1.37 -9.93
CA GLN A 94 0.41 -0.85 -9.09
C GLN A 94 0.86 0.21 -8.08
N GLN A 95 2.14 0.23 -7.72
CA GLN A 95 2.69 1.19 -6.76
C GLN A 95 3.10 2.52 -7.41
N TYR A 96 3.50 2.47 -8.69
CA TYR A 96 3.90 3.65 -9.44
C TYR A 96 2.83 4.12 -10.44
N HIS A 97 1.67 3.47 -10.49
CA HIS A 97 0.56 3.75 -11.42
C HIS A 97 1.00 3.82 -12.89
N PHE A 98 1.78 2.81 -13.32
CA PHE A 98 2.11 2.62 -14.75
C PHE A 98 1.13 1.66 -15.41
#